data_AF-A0A5D2YXM8-F1
#
_entry.id   AF-A0A5D2YXM8-F1
#
_cell.length_a   1.000
_cell.length_b   1.000
_cell.length_c   1.000
_cell.angle_alpha   90.00
_cell.angle_beta   90.00
_cell.angle_gamma   90.00
#
_symmetry.space_group_name_H-M   'P 1'
#
loop_
_entity.id
_entity.type
_entity.pdbx_description
1 polymer ?
#
loop_
_entity_poly.entity_id
_entity_poly.type
_entity_poly.pdbx_seq_one_letter_code
_entity_poly.pdbx_strand_id
1 'polypeptide(L)'
;MASKSHQDADPNAIIANEGDFIFKPKAFNIVWGNDSRYWRIPRSPIPDEQEAAELIQVSWLEVTGSVKLEPLTRYEISFKLSFRRDSFGWSGAPIFLMAKVGKKGKYKWKRLKELDNLPKDPIMVPTDDSFTIEPILSNEPDKRLYFGLYEVWSGKWKGGLKVHEAIVRKLG
;
A
#
# COMPACT_ATOMS: atom_id res chain seq x y z
N MET A 1 14.59 23.73 11.76
CA MET A 1 14.91 22.54 10.95
C MET A 1 13.70 22.23 10.10
N ALA A 2 13.86 22.02 8.79
CA ALA A 2 12.74 21.59 7.94
C ALA A 2 12.35 20.16 8.35
N SER A 3 11.08 19.93 8.71
CA SER A 3 10.59 18.58 8.98
C SER A 3 10.59 17.76 7.69
N LYS A 4 10.94 16.48 7.77
CA LYS A 4 10.88 15.55 6.63
C LYS A 4 9.43 15.42 6.18
N SER A 5 9.15 15.76 4.91
CA SER A 5 7.80 15.73 4.34
C SER A 5 7.25 14.32 4.10
N HIS A 6 8.11 13.30 4.08
CA HIS A 6 7.74 11.91 3.86
C HIS A 6 7.45 11.21 5.18
N GLN A 7 6.39 10.40 5.22
CA GLN A 7 6.17 9.47 6.33
C GLN A 7 7.08 8.25 6.17
N ASP A 8 7.76 7.88 7.25
CA ASP A 8 8.43 6.59 7.37
C ASP A 8 7.49 5.58 8.03
N ALA A 9 7.58 4.32 7.58
CA ALA A 9 6.82 3.23 8.16
C ALA A 9 7.20 3.01 9.64
N ASP A 10 6.18 2.92 10.51
CA ASP A 10 6.31 2.40 11.87
C ASP A 10 6.18 0.88 11.86
N PRO A 11 7.26 0.12 12.13
CA PRO A 11 7.21 -1.35 12.15
C PRO A 11 6.23 -1.90 13.20
N ASN A 12 5.92 -1.15 14.26
CA ASN A 12 4.98 -1.58 15.30
C ASN A 12 3.52 -1.54 14.83
N ALA A 13 3.25 -0.90 13.69
CA ALA A 13 1.93 -0.88 13.06
C ALA A 13 1.73 -2.06 12.08
N ILE A 14 2.69 -2.99 12.00
CA ILE A 14 2.56 -4.26 11.28
C ILE A 14 2.11 -5.32 12.29
N ILE A 15 0.92 -5.89 12.08
CA ILE A 15 0.40 -6.99 12.88
C ILE A 15 0.77 -8.29 12.16
N ALA A 16 1.52 -9.17 12.84
CA ALA A 16 1.89 -10.48 12.32
C ALA A 16 1.02 -11.57 12.96
N ASN A 17 0.45 -12.47 12.16
CA ASN A 17 -0.34 -13.60 12.64
C ASN A 17 -0.08 -14.84 11.79
N GLU A 18 0.44 -15.92 12.38
CA GLU A 18 0.66 -17.22 11.69
C GLU A 18 1.40 -17.13 10.32
N GLY A 19 2.23 -16.11 10.12
CA GLY A 19 2.98 -15.87 8.87
C GLY A 19 2.32 -14.87 7.91
N ASP A 20 1.11 -14.41 8.21
CA ASP A 20 0.46 -13.27 7.57
C ASP A 20 0.94 -11.95 8.18
N PHE A 21 0.96 -10.89 7.37
CA PHE A 21 1.30 -9.55 7.80
C PHE A 21 0.21 -8.57 7.39
N ILE A 22 -0.37 -7.87 8.38
CA ILE A 22 -1.36 -6.82 8.19
C ILE A 22 -0.69 -5.47 8.45
N PHE A 23 -0.65 -4.63 7.43
CA PHE A 23 -0.10 -3.28 7.48
C PHE A 23 -1.20 -2.29 7.75
N LYS A 24 -1.19 -1.64 8.91
CA LYS A 24 -2.07 -0.50 9.23
C LYS A 24 -1.53 0.81 8.63
N PRO A 25 -2.28 1.92 8.61
CA PRO A 25 -1.88 3.15 7.91
C PRO A 25 -0.48 3.68 8.27
N LYS A 26 -0.07 3.54 9.54
CA LYS A 26 1.26 3.95 10.03
C LYS A 26 2.40 3.03 9.56
N ALA A 27 2.10 1.82 9.12
CA ALA A 27 3.09 0.86 8.62
C ALA A 27 3.55 1.13 7.18
N PHE A 28 2.99 2.15 6.52
CA PHE A 28 3.39 2.54 5.18
C PHE A 28 4.40 3.68 5.18
N ASN A 29 5.36 3.62 4.28
CA ASN A 29 6.10 4.78 3.83
C ASN A 29 5.25 5.51 2.78
N ILE A 30 4.99 6.79 3.00
CA ILE A 30 4.11 7.59 2.14
C ILE A 30 4.84 8.86 1.72
N VAL A 31 4.97 9.04 0.40
CA VAL A 31 5.51 10.26 -0.19
C VAL A 31 4.56 11.42 0.14
N TRP A 32 5.12 12.49 0.70
CA TRP A 32 4.37 13.62 1.30
C TRP A 32 3.52 13.29 2.54
N GLY A 33 3.64 12.09 3.12
CA GLY A 33 2.78 11.62 4.20
C GLY A 33 2.81 12.46 5.50
N ASN A 34 3.92 13.15 5.78
CA ASN A 34 4.02 14.02 6.95
C ASN A 34 3.49 15.45 6.71
N ASP A 35 3.13 15.77 5.47
CA ASP A 35 2.60 17.07 5.09
C ASP A 35 1.07 17.04 5.08
N SER A 36 0.47 17.72 6.05
CA SER A 36 -0.98 17.75 6.27
C SER A 36 -1.77 18.45 5.16
N ARG A 37 -1.10 19.09 4.19
CA ARG A 37 -1.73 19.61 2.97
C ARG A 37 -2.06 18.50 1.98
N TYR A 38 -1.35 17.37 2.05
CA TYR A 38 -1.41 16.28 1.08
C TYR A 38 -1.98 14.99 1.69
N TRP A 39 -1.73 14.71 2.96
CA TRP A 39 -2.20 13.50 3.64
C TRP A 39 -2.75 13.77 5.03
N ARG A 40 -3.75 12.99 5.43
CA ARG A 40 -4.20 12.86 6.81
C ARG A 40 -4.03 11.42 7.24
N ILE A 41 -3.02 11.18 8.08
CA ILE A 41 -2.68 9.84 8.54
C ILE A 41 -3.03 9.75 10.04
N PRO A 42 -3.78 8.72 10.47
CA PRO A 42 -4.13 8.54 11.87
C PRO A 42 -2.87 8.44 12.74
N ARG A 43 -2.86 9.22 13.83
CA ARG A 43 -1.73 9.28 14.78
C ARG A 43 -2.09 8.74 16.16
N SER A 44 -3.33 8.26 16.34
CA SER A 44 -3.75 7.69 17.60
C SER A 44 -2.86 6.49 17.96
N PRO A 45 -2.40 6.38 19.21
CA PRO A 45 -1.76 5.17 19.70
C PRO A 45 -2.78 4.04 19.91
N ILE A 46 -4.07 4.39 20.04
CA ILE A 46 -5.18 3.44 20.18
C ILE A 46 -5.66 3.10 18.76
N PRO A 47 -5.53 1.85 18.28
CA PRO A 47 -6.00 1.45 16.97
C PRO A 47 -7.53 1.56 16.89
N ASP A 48 -8.04 2.30 15.92
CA ASP A 48 -9.44 2.24 15.50
C ASP A 48 -9.52 1.44 14.19
N GLU A 49 -10.47 0.50 14.11
CA GLU A 49 -10.69 -0.34 12.94
C GLU A 49 -11.08 0.46 11.68
N GLN A 50 -11.51 1.71 11.86
CA GLN A 50 -11.86 2.64 10.79
C GLN A 50 -10.70 3.56 10.37
N GLU A 51 -9.51 3.37 10.94
CA GLU A 51 -8.32 4.16 10.58
C GLU A 51 -7.91 3.93 9.12
N ALA A 52 -7.74 5.02 8.38
CA ALA A 52 -7.19 5.01 7.03
C ALA A 52 -6.25 6.19 6.81
N ALA A 53 -5.16 5.96 6.07
CA ALA A 53 -4.38 7.05 5.49
C ALA A 53 -5.21 7.69 4.38
N GLU A 54 -5.66 8.92 4.62
CA GLU A 54 -6.50 9.67 3.69
C GLU A 54 -5.64 10.61 2.86
N LEU A 55 -5.69 10.42 1.54
CA LEU A 55 -5.10 11.32 0.58
C LEU A 55 -5.99 12.56 0.44
N ILE A 56 -5.46 13.73 0.79
CA ILE A 56 -6.12 15.02 0.54
C ILE A 56 -5.97 15.38 -0.93
N GLN A 57 -4.72 15.49 -1.40
CA GLN A 57 -4.40 15.73 -2.80
C GLN A 57 -2.92 15.45 -3.11
N VAL A 58 -2.60 14.83 -4.26
CA VAL A 58 -1.24 14.76 -4.82
C VAL A 58 -1.30 14.63 -6.35
N SER A 59 -0.25 15.07 -7.05
CA SER A 59 0.00 14.70 -8.45
C SER A 59 0.82 13.42 -8.59
N TRP A 60 1.54 13.02 -7.53
CA TRP A 60 2.42 11.86 -7.45
C TRP A 60 2.05 11.01 -6.23
N LEU A 61 1.61 9.77 -6.47
CA LEU A 61 1.17 8.85 -5.42
C LEU A 61 2.14 7.67 -5.27
N GLU A 62 2.69 7.51 -4.06
CA GLU A 62 3.42 6.31 -3.62
C GLU A 62 3.08 5.99 -2.16
N VAL A 63 2.50 4.81 -1.95
CA VAL A 63 2.22 4.23 -0.62
C VAL A 63 2.85 2.85 -0.59
N THR A 64 3.88 2.66 0.23
CA THR A 64 4.74 1.47 0.15
C THR A 64 4.95 0.80 1.50
N GLY A 65 5.03 -0.53 1.48
CA GLY A 65 5.34 -1.37 2.64
C GLY A 65 6.52 -2.30 2.34
N SER A 66 7.12 -2.84 3.40
CA SER A 66 8.10 -3.91 3.26
C SER A 66 8.08 -4.86 4.43
N VAL A 67 8.32 -6.14 4.16
CA VAL A 67 8.42 -7.19 5.19
C VAL A 67 9.39 -8.28 4.75
N LYS A 68 10.00 -8.98 5.71
CA LYS A 68 10.87 -10.12 5.42
C LYS A 68 10.00 -11.36 5.19
N LEU A 69 10.16 -12.02 4.06
CA LEU A 69 9.43 -13.24 3.73
C LEU A 69 10.14 -14.49 4.23
N GLU A 70 9.36 -15.55 4.44
CA GLU A 70 9.88 -16.90 4.62
C GLU A 70 10.28 -17.48 3.25
N PRO A 71 11.43 -18.18 3.16
CA PRO A 71 11.79 -18.93 1.97
C PRO A 71 10.79 -20.03 1.66
N LEU A 72 10.74 -20.45 0.40
CA LEU A 72 9.91 -21.57 -0.08
C LEU A 72 8.41 -21.40 0.19
N THR A 73 7.97 -20.19 0.54
CA THR A 73 6.59 -19.85 0.84
C THR A 73 6.05 -18.89 -0.22
N ARG A 74 4.83 -19.18 -0.70
CA ARG A 74 4.12 -18.29 -1.62
C ARG A 74 3.30 -17.28 -0.82
N TYR A 75 3.20 -16.06 -1.32
CA TYR A 75 2.43 -15.00 -0.67
C TYR A 75 1.45 -14.36 -1.64
N GLU A 76 0.35 -13.84 -1.12
CA GLU A 76 -0.58 -12.96 -1.82
C GLU A 76 -0.58 -11.57 -1.19
N ILE A 77 -0.63 -10.53 -2.02
CA ILE A 77 -0.70 -9.13 -1.56
C ILE A 77 -2.06 -8.57 -1.96
N SER A 78 -2.75 -7.97 -0.98
CA SER A 78 -3.99 -7.23 -1.19
C SER A 78 -4.02 -5.93 -0.39
N PHE A 79 -4.85 -4.99 -0.82
CA PHE A 79 -5.08 -3.71 -0.14
C PHE A 79 -6.56 -3.51 0.13
N LYS A 80 -6.91 -2.96 1.29
CA LYS A 80 -8.25 -2.49 1.59
C LYS A 80 -8.35 -1.01 1.30
N LEU A 81 -9.12 -0.64 0.28
CA LEU A 81 -9.20 0.73 -0.24
C LEU A 81 -10.64 1.22 -0.31
N SER A 82 -10.82 2.53 -0.12
CA SER A 82 -12.06 3.22 -0.52
C SER A 82 -11.78 4.65 -0.94
N PHE A 83 -12.80 5.33 -1.42
CA PHE A 83 -12.76 6.74 -1.77
C PHE A 83 -13.79 7.53 -0.98
N ARG A 84 -13.41 8.76 -0.61
CA ARG A 84 -14.36 9.76 -0.15
C ARG A 84 -15.43 10.03 -1.21
N ARG A 85 -16.60 10.51 -0.75
CA ARG A 85 -17.70 10.93 -1.63
C ARG A 85 -17.25 12.02 -2.61
N ASP A 86 -16.45 12.96 -2.14
CA ASP A 86 -15.87 14.09 -2.86
C ASP A 86 -14.45 13.81 -3.44
N SER A 87 -14.13 12.54 -3.73
CA SER A 87 -12.90 12.19 -4.45
C SER A 87 -12.88 12.78 -5.85
N PHE A 88 -11.69 13.12 -6.34
CA PHE A 88 -11.51 13.81 -7.62
C PHE A 88 -10.20 13.41 -8.30
N GLY A 89 -10.10 13.69 -9.61
CA GLY A 89 -8.84 13.61 -10.36
C GLY A 89 -8.40 12.20 -10.79
N TRP A 90 -9.19 11.16 -10.50
CA TRP A 90 -8.85 9.77 -10.82
C TRP A 90 -9.14 9.34 -12.25
N SER A 91 -9.92 10.13 -13.00
CA SER A 91 -10.21 9.85 -14.41
C SER A 91 -8.91 9.89 -15.24
N GLY A 92 -8.53 8.71 -15.77
CA GLY A 92 -7.27 8.52 -16.48
C GLY A 92 -6.02 8.66 -15.59
N ALA A 93 -6.13 8.33 -14.30
CA ALA A 93 -5.01 8.23 -13.35
C ALA A 93 -5.05 6.84 -12.66
N PRO A 94 -4.62 5.78 -13.36
CA PRO A 94 -4.79 4.40 -12.89
C PRO A 94 -3.82 4.06 -11.77
N ILE A 95 -4.31 3.38 -10.72
CA ILE A 95 -3.45 2.90 -9.63
C ILE A 95 -2.87 1.53 -9.99
N PHE A 96 -1.57 1.38 -9.76
CA PHE A 96 -0.86 0.12 -9.93
C PHE A 96 -0.42 -0.44 -8.57
N LEU A 97 -0.74 -1.71 -8.33
CA LEU A 97 -0.10 -2.51 -7.30
C LEU A 97 1.21 -3.05 -7.86
N MET A 98 2.32 -2.79 -7.19
CA MET A 98 3.65 -3.27 -7.59
C MET A 98 4.34 -3.96 -6.43
N ALA A 99 5.15 -4.97 -6.72
CA ALA A 99 5.98 -5.62 -5.73
C ALA A 99 7.25 -6.24 -6.31
N LYS A 100 8.28 -6.38 -5.48
CA LYS A 100 9.52 -7.11 -5.78
C LYS A 100 10.10 -7.71 -4.51
N VAL A 101 10.85 -8.80 -4.65
CA VAL A 101 11.67 -9.34 -3.55
C VAL A 101 13.11 -8.93 -3.75
N GLY A 102 13.69 -8.35 -2.71
CA GLY A 102 15.03 -7.81 -2.68
C GLY A 102 15.17 -6.47 -3.41
N LYS A 103 16.13 -5.65 -2.98
CA LYS A 103 16.36 -4.31 -3.56
C LYS A 103 16.63 -4.35 -5.07
N LYS A 104 17.31 -5.40 -5.55
CA LYS A 104 17.64 -5.64 -6.97
C LYS A 104 16.63 -6.56 -7.68
N GLY A 105 15.55 -6.95 -7.01
CA GLY A 105 14.52 -7.80 -7.60
C GLY A 105 13.78 -7.15 -8.76
N LYS A 106 13.19 -7.98 -9.62
CA LYS A 106 12.30 -7.54 -10.70
C LYS A 106 10.91 -7.22 -10.14
N TYR A 107 10.31 -6.14 -10.61
CA TYR A 107 8.94 -5.79 -10.25
C TYR A 107 7.94 -6.68 -10.97
N LYS A 108 7.03 -7.27 -10.20
CA LYS A 108 5.70 -7.67 -10.66
C LYS A 108 4.76 -6.48 -10.45
N TRP A 109 3.80 -6.30 -11.33
CA TRP A 109 2.84 -5.20 -11.24
C TRP A 109 1.47 -5.59 -11.79
N LYS A 110 0.44 -4.90 -11.33
CA LYS A 110 -0.95 -5.05 -11.76
C LYS A 110 -1.68 -3.73 -11.65
N ARG A 111 -2.44 -3.36 -12.70
CA ARG A 111 -3.39 -2.25 -12.63
C ARG A 111 -4.65 -2.68 -11.87
N LEU A 112 -5.10 -1.87 -10.92
CA LEU A 112 -6.32 -2.12 -10.15
C LEU A 112 -7.53 -1.52 -10.87
N LYS A 113 -8.24 -2.35 -11.64
CA LYS A 113 -9.39 -1.92 -12.47
C LYS A 113 -10.63 -1.63 -11.63
N GLU A 114 -10.71 -2.23 -10.44
CA GLU A 114 -11.78 -2.05 -9.46
C GLU A 114 -11.96 -0.59 -9.03
N LEU A 115 -10.88 0.17 -9.14
CA LEU A 115 -10.84 1.57 -8.72
C LEU A 115 -11.29 2.52 -9.83
N ASP A 116 -11.54 2.04 -11.06
CA ASP A 116 -12.06 2.87 -12.16
C ASP A 116 -13.44 3.46 -11.80
N ASN A 117 -14.22 2.79 -10.93
CA ASN A 117 -15.53 3.25 -10.42
C ASN A 117 -15.48 3.86 -9.00
N LEU A 118 -14.29 4.08 -8.42
CA LEU A 118 -14.08 4.71 -7.10
C LEU A 118 -15.04 4.22 -5.99
N PRO A 119 -14.82 3.00 -5.46
CA PRO A 119 -15.68 2.42 -4.41
C PRO A 119 -15.76 3.33 -3.18
N LYS A 120 -16.98 3.56 -2.66
CA LYS A 120 -17.19 4.37 -1.45
C LYS A 120 -16.99 3.57 -0.18
N ASP A 121 -17.46 2.33 -0.19
CA ASP A 121 -17.21 1.38 0.89
C ASP A 121 -15.83 0.72 0.73
N PRO A 122 -15.14 0.38 1.82
CA PRO A 122 -13.87 -0.33 1.76
C PRO A 122 -14.00 -1.68 1.07
N ILE A 123 -13.19 -1.89 0.03
CA ILE A 123 -13.07 -3.17 -0.67
C ILE A 123 -11.64 -3.68 -0.63
N MET A 124 -11.48 -5.00 -0.63
CA MET A 124 -10.18 -5.64 -0.83
C MET A 124 -9.87 -5.70 -2.32
N VAL A 125 -8.66 -5.30 -2.72
CA VAL A 125 -8.18 -5.35 -4.10
C VAL A 125 -6.81 -6.02 -4.18
N PRO A 126 -6.47 -6.71 -5.28
CA PRO A 126 -7.33 -6.98 -6.45
C PRO A 126 -8.52 -7.90 -6.11
N THR A 127 -9.62 -7.79 -6.86
CA THR A 127 -10.84 -8.62 -6.73
C THR A 127 -10.96 -9.69 -7.82
N ASP A 128 -10.20 -9.52 -8.91
CA ASP A 128 -10.08 -10.46 -10.01
C ASP A 128 -8.96 -11.49 -9.69
N ASP A 129 -7.91 -11.59 -10.51
CA ASP A 129 -6.79 -12.50 -10.23
C ASP A 129 -5.94 -12.05 -9.03
N SER A 130 -5.67 -13.00 -8.13
CA SER A 130 -4.77 -12.81 -6.98
C SER A 130 -3.41 -12.25 -7.40
N PHE A 131 -2.88 -11.28 -6.65
CA PHE A 131 -1.53 -10.76 -6.87
C PHE A 131 -0.51 -11.50 -5.99
N THR A 132 0.07 -12.56 -6.53
CA THR A 132 0.97 -13.46 -5.79
C THR A 132 2.45 -13.16 -5.98
N ILE A 133 3.26 -13.49 -4.98
CA ILE A 133 4.72 -13.55 -5.01
C ILE A 133 5.12 -15.02 -4.92
N GLU A 134 5.90 -15.46 -5.91
CA GLU A 134 6.36 -16.85 -5.96
C GLU A 134 7.41 -17.13 -4.88
N PRO A 135 7.53 -18.40 -4.43
CA PRO A 135 8.50 -18.79 -3.43
C PRO A 135 9.93 -18.39 -3.79
N ILE A 136 10.64 -17.81 -2.81
CA ILE A 136 12.06 -17.48 -2.94
C ILE A 136 12.94 -18.61 -2.38
N LEU A 137 14.10 -18.80 -3.00
CA LEU A 137 15.04 -19.83 -2.55
C LEU A 137 15.65 -19.49 -1.18
N SER A 138 15.98 -20.52 -0.41
CA SER A 138 16.59 -20.36 0.92
C SER A 138 17.92 -19.62 0.91
N ASN A 139 18.66 -19.66 -0.19
CA ASN A 139 19.94 -18.98 -0.37
C ASN A 139 19.81 -17.55 -0.94
N GLU A 140 18.60 -17.04 -1.19
CA GLU A 140 18.40 -15.66 -1.65
C GLU A 140 18.93 -14.68 -0.59
N PRO A 141 19.89 -13.79 -0.93
CA PRO A 141 20.53 -12.90 0.05
C PRO A 141 19.56 -11.85 0.60
N ASP A 142 18.61 -11.37 -0.22
CA ASP A 142 17.65 -10.36 0.19
C ASP A 142 16.21 -10.86 0.05
N LYS A 143 15.67 -11.33 1.16
CA LYS A 143 14.32 -11.92 1.28
C LYS A 143 13.24 -10.89 1.60
N ARG A 144 13.56 -9.60 1.52
CA ARG A 144 12.61 -8.54 1.84
C ARG A 144 11.68 -8.28 0.66
N LEU A 145 10.39 -8.46 0.87
CA LEU A 145 9.35 -7.98 -0.02
C LEU A 145 9.27 -6.45 0.10
N TYR A 146 9.25 -5.79 -1.04
CA TYR A 146 8.87 -4.39 -1.19
C TYR A 146 7.62 -4.35 -2.05
N PHE A 147 6.57 -3.68 -1.59
CA PHE A 147 5.31 -3.59 -2.31
C PHE A 147 4.65 -2.23 -2.10
N GLY A 148 3.69 -1.88 -2.95
CA GLY A 148 2.97 -0.63 -2.78
C GLY A 148 2.00 -0.29 -3.91
N LEU A 149 1.31 0.83 -3.71
CA LEU A 149 0.41 1.45 -4.66
C LEU A 149 1.08 2.66 -5.30
N TYR A 150 0.95 2.76 -6.62
CA TYR A 150 1.61 3.76 -7.44
C TYR A 150 0.62 4.42 -8.41
N GLU A 151 0.65 5.74 -8.46
CA GLU A 151 0.11 6.55 -9.57
C GLU A 151 1.04 7.75 -9.73
N VAL A 152 2.13 7.55 -10.47
CA VAL A 152 3.24 8.51 -10.63
C VAL A 152 3.37 9.02 -12.07
N TRP A 153 2.52 8.56 -12.99
CA TRP A 153 2.70 8.80 -14.42
C TRP A 153 1.78 9.87 -14.97
N SER A 154 0.56 10.00 -14.44
CA SER A 154 -0.43 10.91 -15.02
C SER A 154 -0.09 12.39 -14.80
N GLY A 155 0.64 12.70 -13.73
CA GLY A 155 0.88 14.07 -13.25
C GLY A 155 -0.39 14.83 -12.84
N LYS A 156 -1.56 14.18 -12.85
CA LYS A 156 -2.85 14.80 -12.51
C LYS A 156 -2.99 14.91 -11.01
N TRP A 157 -3.48 16.06 -10.55
CA TRP A 157 -3.92 16.20 -9.16
C TRP A 157 -5.13 15.33 -8.89
N LYS A 158 -5.03 14.49 -7.86
CA LYS A 158 -6.09 13.58 -7.42
C LYS A 158 -6.17 13.54 -5.90
N GLY A 159 -7.35 13.23 -5.38
CA GLY A 159 -7.61 13.27 -3.94
C GLY A 159 -8.76 12.37 -3.51
N GLY A 160 -8.84 12.14 -2.21
CA GLY A 160 -9.91 11.38 -1.56
C GLY A 160 -9.73 9.86 -1.49
N LEU A 161 -8.58 9.30 -1.91
CA LEU A 161 -8.25 7.89 -1.66
C LEU A 161 -8.05 7.66 -0.16
N LYS A 162 -8.57 6.53 0.35
CA LYS A 162 -8.33 6.04 1.70
C LYS A 162 -7.65 4.67 1.64
N VAL A 163 -6.47 4.58 2.23
CA VAL A 163 -5.72 3.32 2.39
C VAL A 163 -5.93 2.83 3.83
N HIS A 164 -6.75 1.80 3.99
CA HIS A 164 -7.12 1.27 5.32
C HIS A 164 -6.06 0.29 5.81
N GLU A 165 -5.69 -0.67 4.96
CA GLU A 165 -4.66 -1.66 5.27
C GLU A 165 -4.14 -2.34 4.01
N ALA A 166 -3.05 -3.08 4.17
CA ALA A 166 -2.59 -4.07 3.22
C ALA A 166 -2.36 -5.40 3.93
N ILE A 167 -2.59 -6.50 3.23
CA ILE A 167 -2.39 -7.85 3.76
C ILE A 167 -1.39 -8.55 2.85
N VAL A 168 -0.30 -9.03 3.45
CA VAL A 168 0.62 -9.98 2.84
C VAL A 168 0.31 -11.34 3.46
N ARG A 169 -0.50 -12.13 2.77
CA ARG A 169 -1.04 -13.40 3.24
C ARG A 169 -0.18 -14.55 2.76
N LYS A 170 0.22 -15.42 3.67
CA LYS A 170 0.89 -16.68 3.37
C LYS A 170 -0.11 -17.63 2.70
N LEU A 171 0.32 -18.23 1.59
CA LEU A 171 -0.42 -19.29 0.92
C LEU A 171 0.23 -20.63 1.26
N GLY A 172 -0.59 -21.59 1.68
CA GLY A 172 -0.17 -22.97 1.98
C GLY A 172 0.17 -23.79 0.74
#